data_AF-A0A2V9CIU3-F1
#
_entry.id   AF-A0A2V9CIU3-F1
#
_cell.length_a   1.000
_cell.length_b   1.000
_cell.length_c   1.000
_cell.angle_alpha   90.00
_cell.angle_beta   90.00
_cell.angle_gamma   90.00
#
_symmetry.space_group_name_H-M   'P 1'
#
loop_
_entity.id
_entity.type
_entity.pdbx_description
1 polymer ?
#
loop_
_entity_poly.entity_id
_entity_poly.type
_entity_poly.pdbx_seq_one_letter_code
_entity_poly.pdbx_strand_id
1 'polypeptide(L)'
;MDLKKRGYESLHMTTAHGPSPSLRDVVEKYRQLAGAFGHPLALASFGLSAEETERVFGIFDEDYHISRFFHFSLQPAAAERSIKTYRINGFPQSHVALDAEIESIL
;
A
#
# COMPACT_ATOMS: atom_id res chain seq x y z
N MET A 1 -13.20 -16.39 -52.32
CA MET A 1 -11.82 -16.39 -51.80
C MET A 1 -11.84 -15.45 -50.62
N ASP A 2 -12.09 -16.01 -49.45
CA ASP A 2 -12.44 -15.28 -48.23
C ASP A 2 -11.23 -15.20 -47.32
N LEU A 3 -10.67 -14.00 -47.18
CA LEU A 3 -9.57 -13.74 -46.26
C LEU A 3 -10.10 -13.36 -44.86
N LYS A 4 -10.19 -14.39 -44.03
CA LYS A 4 -9.57 -14.49 -42.69
C LYS A 4 -9.44 -13.19 -41.85
N LYS A 5 -10.28 -13.13 -40.81
CA LYS A 5 -10.07 -12.62 -39.43
C LYS A 5 -8.81 -11.78 -39.14
N ARG A 6 -9.01 -10.54 -38.68
CA ARG A 6 -8.26 -9.79 -37.64
C ARG A 6 -9.26 -8.73 -37.12
N GLY A 7 -9.69 -8.74 -35.86
CA GLY A 7 -8.83 -8.59 -34.70
C GLY A 7 -8.62 -7.10 -34.44
N TYR A 8 -9.68 -6.39 -34.05
CA TYR A 8 -9.56 -5.10 -33.36
C TYR A 8 -10.03 -5.33 -31.94
N GLU A 9 -9.05 -5.62 -31.09
CA GLU A 9 -9.16 -5.62 -29.65
C GLU A 9 -9.81 -4.32 -29.20
N SER A 10 -10.96 -4.44 -28.54
CA SER A 10 -11.53 -3.37 -27.74
C SER A 10 -10.51 -3.00 -26.66
N LEU A 11 -9.73 -1.96 -26.90
CA LEU A 11 -8.95 -1.26 -25.88
C LEU A 11 -9.91 -0.51 -24.96
N HIS A 12 -10.60 -1.25 -24.10
CA HIS A 12 -11.10 -0.74 -22.84
C HIS A 12 -10.00 -0.94 -21.80
N MET A 13 -8.96 -0.11 -21.86
CA MET A 13 -8.21 0.21 -20.64
C MET A 13 -8.98 1.30 -19.90
N THR A 14 -10.20 0.97 -19.47
CA THR A 14 -10.84 1.71 -18.40
C THR A 14 -10.18 1.17 -17.14
N THR A 15 -9.21 1.90 -16.61
CA THR A 15 -8.69 1.64 -15.27
C THR A 15 -9.84 1.90 -14.30
N ALA A 16 -10.68 0.88 -14.08
CA ALA A 16 -11.53 0.84 -12.90
C ALA A 16 -10.57 0.65 -11.72
N HIS A 17 -9.97 1.75 -11.25
CA HIS A 17 -9.47 1.79 -9.88
C HIS A 17 -10.68 1.44 -9.02
N GLY A 18 -10.62 0.30 -8.34
CA GLY A 18 -11.55 0.04 -7.24
C GLY A 18 -11.50 1.21 -6.25
N PRO A 19 -12.48 1.34 -5.35
CA PRO A 19 -12.38 2.33 -4.29
C PRO A 19 -11.04 2.16 -3.57
N SER A 20 -10.29 3.26 -3.42
CA SER A 20 -9.05 3.28 -2.64
C SER A 20 -9.35 2.77 -1.22
N PRO A 21 -8.50 1.91 -0.64
CA PRO A 21 -8.74 1.35 0.69
C PRO A 21 -8.88 2.47 1.72
N SER A 22 -9.88 2.33 2.60
CA SER A 22 -10.07 3.25 3.73
C SER A 22 -9.03 2.98 4.83
N LEU A 23 -8.95 3.90 5.81
CA LEU A 23 -8.11 3.70 6.98
C LEU A 23 -8.47 2.38 7.70
N ARG A 24 -9.77 2.09 7.85
CA ARG A 24 -10.25 0.85 8.47
C ARG A 24 -9.76 -0.38 7.71
N ASP A 25 -9.86 -0.38 6.38
CA ASP A 25 -9.39 -1.50 5.54
C ASP A 25 -7.89 -1.76 5.73
N VAL A 26 -7.09 -0.69 5.80
CA VAL A 26 -5.63 -0.79 6.01
C VAL A 26 -5.30 -1.30 7.41
N VAL A 27 -5.98 -0.83 8.46
CA VAL A 27 -5.74 -1.29 9.84
C VAL A 27 -6.14 -2.76 10.00
N GLU A 28 -7.30 -3.16 9.48
CA GLU A 28 -7.75 -4.55 9.50
C GLU A 28 -6.76 -5.46 8.76
N LYS A 29 -6.30 -5.04 7.58
CA LYS A 29 -5.31 -5.79 6.80
C LYS A 29 -3.97 -5.89 7.53
N TYR A 30 -3.52 -4.81 8.15
CA TYR A 30 -2.29 -4.79 8.93
C TYR A 30 -2.37 -5.80 10.09
N ARG A 31 -3.47 -5.82 10.86
CA ARG A 31 -3.65 -6.79 11.97
C ARG A 31 -3.59 -8.24 11.48
N GLN A 32 -4.23 -8.54 10.35
CA GLN A 32 -4.21 -9.88 9.76
C GLN A 32 -2.80 -10.33 9.35
N LEU A 33 -1.96 -9.40 8.86
CA LEU A 33 -0.64 -9.71 8.31
C LEU A 33 0.49 -9.64 9.35
N ALA A 34 0.45 -8.63 10.23
CA ALA A 34 1.48 -8.39 11.25
C ALA A 34 1.25 -9.22 12.54
N GLY A 35 0.02 -9.72 12.75
CA GLY A 35 -0.38 -10.48 13.92
C GLY A 35 -0.59 -9.64 15.20
N ALA A 36 0.20 -8.58 15.38
CA ALA A 36 0.08 -7.63 16.48
C ALA A 36 0.50 -6.21 16.03
N PHE A 37 0.01 -5.21 16.77
CA PHE A 37 0.45 -3.81 16.64
C PHE A 37 1.92 -3.63 17.06
N GLY A 38 2.56 -2.58 16.55
CA GLY A 38 3.97 -2.27 16.77
C GLY A 38 4.96 -3.13 15.99
N HIS A 39 4.52 -4.17 15.27
CA HIS A 39 5.40 -5.00 14.44
C HIS A 39 5.59 -4.38 13.04
N PRO A 40 6.83 -4.14 12.58
CA PRO A 40 7.08 -3.66 11.22
C PRO A 40 6.58 -4.65 10.17
N LEU A 41 5.68 -4.19 9.30
CA LEU A 41 5.15 -4.94 8.17
C LEU A 41 5.64 -4.32 6.86
N ALA A 42 6.13 -5.14 5.94
CA ALA A 42 6.53 -4.66 4.62
C ALA A 42 5.33 -4.04 3.88
N LEU A 43 5.50 -2.84 3.32
CA LEU A 43 4.46 -2.15 2.55
C LEU A 43 3.99 -2.99 1.34
N ALA A 44 4.90 -3.80 0.78
CA ALA A 44 4.56 -4.73 -0.30
C ALA A 44 3.55 -5.82 0.12
N SER A 45 3.44 -6.16 1.40
CA SER A 45 2.52 -7.19 1.91
C SER A 45 1.05 -6.79 1.79
N PHE A 46 0.74 -5.50 1.64
CA PHE A 46 -0.63 -5.03 1.42
C PHE A 46 -1.18 -5.41 0.04
N GLY A 47 -0.32 -5.84 -0.90
CA GLY A 47 -0.73 -6.30 -2.23
C GLY A 47 -1.22 -5.19 -3.18
N LEU A 48 -1.02 -3.93 -2.80
CA LEU A 48 -1.34 -2.76 -3.62
C LEU A 48 -0.27 -2.54 -4.70
N SER A 49 -0.65 -1.87 -5.80
CA SER A 49 0.33 -1.36 -6.76
C SER A 49 1.26 -0.33 -6.11
N ALA A 50 2.36 0.02 -6.79
CA ALA A 50 3.29 1.04 -6.28
C ALA A 50 2.61 2.39 -6.09
N GLU A 51 1.87 2.83 -7.11
CA GLU A 51 1.12 4.09 -7.11
C GLU A 51 0.05 4.13 -6.00
N GLU A 52 -0.73 3.05 -5.85
CA GLU A 52 -1.74 2.97 -4.79
C GLU A 52 -1.12 2.96 -3.40
N THR A 53 0.01 2.28 -3.21
CA THR A 53 0.72 2.28 -1.93
C THR A 53 1.19 3.70 -1.58
N GLU A 54 1.87 4.37 -2.51
CA GLU A 54 2.36 5.73 -2.29
C GLU A 54 1.22 6.72 -2.02
N ARG A 55 0.11 6.60 -2.77
CA ARG A 55 -1.07 7.44 -2.57
C ARG A 55 -1.76 7.21 -1.23
N VAL A 56 -2.08 5.96 -0.89
CA VAL A 56 -2.84 5.62 0.32
C VAL A 56 -2.05 5.98 1.57
N PHE A 57 -0.81 5.53 1.66
CA PHE A 57 0.02 5.81 2.83
C PHE A 57 0.48 7.26 2.88
N GLY A 58 0.61 7.95 1.72
CA GLY A 58 0.83 9.39 1.67
C GLY A 58 -0.30 10.19 2.30
N ILE A 59 -1.56 9.89 1.95
CA ILE A 59 -2.74 10.54 2.55
C ILE A 59 -2.77 10.35 4.07
N PHE A 60 -2.46 9.16 4.57
CA PHE A 60 -2.42 8.90 6.01
C PHE A 60 -1.27 9.60 6.72
N ASP A 61 -0.13 9.76 6.06
CA ASP A 61 1.03 10.45 6.60
C ASP A 61 0.86 12.00 6.60
N GLU A 62 0.07 12.55 5.68
CA GLU A 62 -0.28 13.98 5.63
C GLU A 62 -1.24 14.40 6.75
N ASP A 63 -2.18 13.53 7.14
CA ASP A 63 -3.15 13.83 8.20
C ASP A 63 -2.55 13.54 9.57
N TYR A 64 -2.19 14.59 10.33
CA TYR A 64 -1.65 14.47 11.69
C TYR A 64 -2.54 13.64 12.64
N HIS A 65 -3.85 13.65 12.46
CA HIS A 65 -4.72 12.83 13.29
C HIS A 65 -4.52 11.33 13.07
N ILE A 66 -3.99 10.93 11.91
CA ILE A 66 -3.72 9.55 11.52
C ILE A 66 -2.21 9.24 11.62
N SER A 67 -1.35 10.10 11.06
CA SER A 67 0.08 9.86 10.87
C SER A 67 0.85 9.59 12.14
N ARG A 68 0.41 10.15 13.28
CA ARG A 68 1.00 9.91 14.61
C ARG A 68 0.99 8.43 15.04
N PHE A 69 0.21 7.58 14.38
CA PHE A 69 0.14 6.14 14.64
C PHE A 69 0.90 5.31 13.59
N PHE A 70 1.48 5.93 12.56
CA PHE A 70 2.13 5.26 11.42
C PHE A 70 3.67 5.34 11.50
N HIS A 71 4.22 4.24 11.99
CA HIS A 71 5.63 3.81 12.11
C HIS A 71 6.39 3.55 10.82
N PHE A 72 6.67 4.52 9.94
CA PHE A 72 7.43 4.21 8.71
C PHE A 72 8.92 3.96 8.96
N SER A 73 9.48 2.97 8.26
CA SER A 73 10.91 2.69 8.28
C SER A 73 11.46 2.19 6.94
N LEU A 74 12.75 2.47 6.73
CA LEU A 74 13.54 1.94 5.63
C LEU A 74 14.49 0.86 6.18
N GLN A 75 14.17 -0.41 5.94
CA GLN A 75 15.06 -1.50 6.33
C GLN A 75 16.14 -1.73 5.26
N PRO A 76 17.41 -1.92 5.65
CA PRO A 76 18.49 -2.17 4.71
C PRO A 76 18.31 -3.53 4.02
N ALA A 77 18.63 -3.60 2.73
CA ALA A 77 18.51 -4.79 1.88
C ALA A 77 19.44 -5.98 2.25
N ALA A 78 20.05 -5.96 3.45
CA ALA A 78 20.96 -7.00 3.93
C ALA A 78 20.22 -8.30 4.32
N ALA A 79 18.88 -8.27 4.41
CA ALA A 79 18.06 -9.46 4.48
C ALA A 79 17.64 -9.86 3.06
N GLU A 80 18.05 -11.07 2.66
CA GLU A 80 17.94 -11.66 1.33
C GLU A 80 16.62 -11.36 0.60
N ARG A 81 16.78 -10.86 -0.65
CA ARG A 81 15.80 -10.33 -1.62
C ARG A 81 15.63 -8.81 -1.56
N SER A 82 15.65 -8.18 -2.74
CA SER A 82 15.43 -6.75 -2.92
C SER A 82 14.16 -6.30 -2.19
N ILE A 83 14.33 -5.54 -1.10
CA ILE A 83 13.23 -4.91 -0.39
C ILE A 83 12.62 -3.86 -1.33
N LYS A 84 11.31 -3.96 -1.59
CA LYS A 84 10.60 -2.96 -2.39
C LYS A 84 10.43 -1.68 -1.57
N THR A 85 10.87 -0.57 -2.13
CA THR A 85 10.79 0.75 -1.53
C THR A 85 9.73 1.59 -2.24
N TYR A 86 9.07 2.45 -1.48
CA TYR A 86 7.99 3.35 -1.89
C TYR A 86 8.32 4.77 -1.45
N ARG A 87 7.84 5.78 -2.17
CA ARG A 87 7.98 7.20 -1.79
C ARG A 87 6.73 7.66 -1.04
N ILE A 88 6.76 7.59 0.28
CA ILE A 88 5.69 8.12 1.13
C ILE A 88 6.06 9.57 1.47
N ASN A 89 5.24 10.53 1.01
CA ASN A 89 5.49 11.97 1.15
C ASN A 89 6.92 12.40 0.77
N GLY A 90 7.45 11.78 -0.29
CA GLY A 90 8.78 12.07 -0.84
C GLY A 90 9.94 11.31 -0.20
N PHE A 91 9.73 10.62 0.92
CA PHE A 91 10.74 9.84 1.64
C PHE A 91 10.71 8.35 1.26
N PRO A 92 11.88 7.70 1.09
CA PRO A 92 11.93 6.27 0.82
C PRO A 92 11.55 5.45 2.06
N GLN A 93 10.51 4.62 1.92
CA GLN A 93 10.01 3.75 2.98
C GLN A 93 9.81 2.33 2.46
N SER A 94 9.92 1.34 3.35
CA SER A 94 9.78 -0.08 3.00
C SER A 94 8.80 -0.82 3.91
N HIS A 95 8.69 -0.38 5.16
CA HIS A 95 7.88 -1.01 6.19
C HIS A 95 7.06 0.06 6.91
N VAL A 96 5.98 -0.39 7.54
CA VAL A 96 5.15 0.40 8.45
C VAL A 96 4.81 -0.43 9.68
N ALA A 97 4.89 0.16 10.86
CA ALA A 97 4.33 -0.37 12.10
C ALA A 97 3.16 0.52 12.53
N LEU A 98 2.08 -0.04 13.05
CA LEU A 98 0.94 0.75 13.53
C LEU A 98 0.86 0.66 15.06
N ASP A 99 0.59 1.79 15.71
CA ASP A 99 0.23 1.83 17.12
C ASP A 99 -1.20 1.35 17.32
N ALA A 100 -1.46 0.65 18.43
CA ALA A 100 -2.79 0.09 18.72
C ALA A 100 -3.83 1.19 18.96
N GLU A 101 -3.40 2.36 19.43
CA GLU A 101 -4.22 3.54 19.69
C GLU A 101 -4.93 4.07 18.43
N ILE A 102 -4.52 3.66 17.22
CA ILE A 102 -5.25 3.94 15.97
C ILE A 102 -6.72 3.48 16.04
N GLU A 103 -7.01 2.43 16.81
CA GLU A 103 -8.38 1.93 17.00
C GLU A 103 -9.30 2.98 17.65
N SER A 104 -8.77 4.00 18.33
CA SER A 104 -9.56 5.08 18.93
C SER A 104 -10.20 6.03 17.92
N ILE A 105 -9.76 6.00 16.64
CA ILE A 105 -10.25 6.89 15.57
C ILE A 105 -10.91 6.14 14.40
N LEU A 106 -11.13 4.82 14.55
CA LEU A 106 -11.81 3.95 13.57
C LEU A 106 -13.31 3.82 13.85
#